data_AF-A0A7S4GL68-F1
#
_entry.id   AF-A0A7S4GL68-F1
#
_cell.length_a   1.000
_cell.length_b   1.000
_cell.length_c   1.000
_cell.angle_alpha   90.00
_cell.angle_beta   90.00
_cell.angle_gamma   90.00
#
_symmetry.space_group_name_H-M   'P 1'
#
loop_
_entity.id
_entity.type
_entity.pdbx_description
1 polymer ?
#
loop_
_entity_poly.entity_id
_entity_poly.type
_entity_poly.pdbx_seq_one_letter_code
_entity_poly.pdbx_strand_id
1 'polypeptide(L)'
;MATTAPVYQSNHFDSTKWDSVEKRDDDIIIVTAYKSGTTWMQQIIGEILFQGKEKPATVAEISPWVDLRVPPAVVLAPALEAQQHRRFLKSHLPADVFAPHFNPRAKYVFVGRDGRDAFMSLMNHYEKANDAWYGAMNDSPGRVGSPSWEGSRTSSTVG
;
A
#
# COMPACT_ATOMS: atom_id res chain seq x y z
N MET A 1 1.39 29.98 6.76
CA MET A 1 0.80 29.43 5.52
C MET A 1 0.89 27.92 5.62
N ALA A 2 -0.23 27.19 5.54
CA ALA A 2 -0.17 25.74 5.49
C ALA A 2 0.46 25.35 4.14
N THR A 3 1.68 24.82 4.16
CA THR A 3 2.30 24.21 2.99
C THR A 3 1.45 23.02 2.59
N THR A 4 0.83 23.06 1.41
CA THR A 4 0.15 21.92 0.82
C THR A 4 1.13 20.75 0.78
N ALA A 5 0.68 19.57 1.20
CA ALA A 5 1.48 18.35 1.14
C ALA A 5 2.05 18.14 -0.27
N PRO A 6 3.33 17.76 -0.44
CA PRO A 6 3.81 17.37 -1.75
C PRO A 6 3.02 16.16 -2.23
N VAL A 7 2.42 16.25 -3.42
CA VAL A 7 1.66 15.15 -4.03
C VAL A 7 2.64 14.18 -4.69
N TYR A 8 2.57 12.91 -4.30
CA TYR A 8 3.35 11.82 -4.89
C TYR A 8 2.41 10.84 -5.59
N GLN A 9 2.53 10.78 -6.92
CA GLN A 9 1.69 9.94 -7.77
C GLN A 9 2.53 9.16 -8.77
N SER A 10 2.10 7.93 -9.05
CA SER A 10 2.66 7.08 -10.10
C SER A 10 1.63 6.04 -10.54
N ASN A 11 2.06 5.04 -11.29
CA ASN A 11 1.15 4.01 -11.79
C ASN A 11 0.52 3.17 -10.66
N HIS A 12 1.24 3.01 -9.55
CA HIS A 12 0.75 2.34 -8.34
C HIS A 12 0.28 3.35 -7.26
N PHE A 13 0.88 4.54 -7.18
CA PHE A 13 0.74 5.42 -6.01
C PHE A 13 -0.20 6.58 -6.23
N ASP A 14 -0.94 6.90 -5.18
CA ASP A 14 -1.63 8.18 -5.04
C ASP A 14 -1.59 8.63 -3.58
N SER A 15 -0.73 9.59 -3.25
CA SER A 15 -0.60 10.08 -1.87
C SER A 15 -1.87 10.75 -1.36
N THR A 16 -2.70 11.32 -2.26
CA THR A 16 -3.94 12.01 -1.89
C THR A 16 -4.99 11.07 -1.29
N LYS A 17 -4.80 9.74 -1.41
CA LYS A 17 -5.61 8.73 -0.70
C LYS A 17 -5.66 8.96 0.80
N TRP A 18 -4.55 9.41 1.38
CA TRP A 18 -4.47 9.68 2.81
C TRP A 18 -5.29 10.90 3.24
N ASP A 19 -5.68 11.78 2.33
CA ASP A 19 -6.62 12.89 2.62
C ASP A 19 -8.03 12.38 2.95
N SER A 20 -8.38 11.16 2.51
CA SER A 20 -9.68 10.53 2.76
C SER A 20 -9.72 9.64 4.00
N VAL A 21 -8.61 9.54 4.74
CA VAL A 21 -8.52 8.70 5.93
C VAL A 21 -8.71 9.57 7.18
N GLU A 22 -9.82 9.33 7.89
CA GLU A 22 -10.01 9.90 9.22
C GLU A 22 -8.98 9.28 10.17
N LYS A 23 -8.15 10.11 10.81
CA LYS A 23 -7.06 9.63 11.68
C LYS A 23 -7.63 9.16 13.02
N ARG A 24 -7.32 7.93 13.45
CA ARG A 24 -7.61 7.46 14.82
C ARG A 24 -6.33 7.46 15.65
N ASP A 25 -6.47 7.73 16.95
CA ASP A 25 -5.33 7.84 17.86
C ASP A 25 -4.63 6.52 18.13
N ASP A 26 -5.35 5.42 18.00
CA ASP A 26 -4.83 4.08 18.23
C ASP A 26 -4.39 3.40 16.93
N ASP A 27 -4.47 4.04 15.77
CA ASP A 27 -4.03 3.48 14.49
C ASP A 27 -2.57 2.99 14.55
N ILE A 28 -2.30 1.89 13.85
CA ILE A 28 -0.94 1.38 13.60
C ILE A 28 -0.63 1.53 12.12
N ILE A 29 0.38 2.31 11.76
CA ILE A 29 0.78 2.52 10.36
C ILE A 29 2.08 1.77 10.08
N ILE A 30 2.01 0.78 9.20
CA ILE A 30 3.14 -0.03 8.74
C ILE A 30 3.73 0.67 7.52
N VAL A 31 4.90 1.27 7.68
CA VAL A 31 5.58 2.02 6.63
C VAL A 31 6.76 1.21 6.13
N THR A 32 6.85 0.97 4.83
CA THR A 32 7.96 0.17 4.28
C THR A 32 8.36 0.71 2.93
N ALA A 33 9.62 0.57 2.53
CA ALA A 33 9.91 0.51 1.09
C ALA A 33 9.30 -0.78 0.53
N TYR A 34 8.96 -0.80 -0.76
CA TYR A 34 8.43 -2.02 -1.39
C TYR A 34 9.30 -3.23 -1.12
N LYS A 35 8.65 -4.38 -1.02
CA LYS A 35 9.32 -5.69 -0.89
C LYS A 35 10.25 -5.81 0.34
N SER A 36 10.06 -4.93 1.32
CA SER A 36 10.84 -4.90 2.57
C SER A 36 10.13 -5.61 3.73
N GLY A 37 9.20 -6.54 3.45
CA GLY A 37 8.55 -7.34 4.50
C GLY A 37 7.21 -6.80 5.01
N THR A 38 6.52 -5.96 4.24
CA THR A 38 5.22 -5.39 4.62
C THR A 38 4.19 -6.46 4.99
N THR A 39 4.00 -7.48 4.13
CA THR A 39 3.05 -8.57 4.42
C THR A 39 3.42 -9.35 5.68
N TRP A 40 4.71 -9.58 5.91
CA TRP A 40 5.18 -10.24 7.14
C TRP A 40 4.82 -9.43 8.38
N MET A 41 5.07 -8.11 8.35
CA MET A 41 4.71 -7.23 9.46
C MET A 41 3.20 -7.10 9.66
N GLN A 42 2.41 -7.05 8.57
CA GLN A 42 0.94 -7.09 8.63
C GLN A 42 0.45 -8.36 9.34
N GLN A 43 1.04 -9.52 9.06
CA GLN A 43 0.69 -10.76 9.74
C GLN A 43 1.06 -10.74 11.22
N ILE A 44 2.27 -10.28 11.59
CA ILE A 44 2.69 -10.17 13.00
C ILE A 44 1.72 -9.27 13.78
N ILE A 45 1.43 -8.07 13.28
CA ILE A 45 0.51 -7.14 13.95
C ILE A 45 -0.91 -7.74 13.99
N GLY A 46 -1.35 -8.37 12.91
CA GLY A 46 -2.62 -9.09 12.89
C GLY A 46 -2.70 -10.14 13.99
N GLU A 47 -1.69 -11.01 14.14
CA GLU A 47 -1.66 -12.02 15.21
C GLU A 47 -1.68 -11.41 16.61
N ILE A 48 -0.98 -10.29 16.82
CA ILE A 48 -0.99 -9.59 18.10
C ILE A 48 -2.38 -9.04 18.43
N LEU A 49 -3.05 -8.41 17.46
CA LEU A 49 -4.35 -7.76 17.66
C LEU A 49 -5.49 -8.77 17.79
N PHE A 50 -5.46 -9.84 17.00
CA PHE A 50 -6.50 -10.88 17.01
C PHE A 50 -6.18 -12.02 17.99
N GLN A 51 -4.98 -12.05 18.58
CA GLN A 51 -4.57 -13.03 19.58
C GLN A 51 -4.75 -14.49 19.12
N GLY A 52 -4.36 -14.78 17.88
CA GLY A 52 -4.52 -16.11 17.26
C GLY A 52 -5.95 -16.51 16.92
N LYS A 53 -6.95 -15.62 17.12
CA LYS A 53 -8.34 -15.85 16.69
C LYS A 53 -8.47 -15.69 15.18
N GLU A 54 -9.55 -16.25 14.64
CA GLU A 54 -9.92 -16.07 13.25
C GLU A 54 -10.07 -14.58 12.91
N LYS A 55 -9.45 -14.16 11.80
CA LYS A 55 -9.48 -12.77 11.33
C LYS A 55 -10.75 -12.57 10.50
N PRO A 56 -11.39 -11.39 10.57
CA PRO A 56 -12.70 -11.17 9.95
C PRO A 56 -12.65 -11.12 8.41
N ALA A 57 -11.46 -10.98 7.82
CA ALA A 57 -11.26 -10.90 6.38
C ALA A 57 -9.79 -11.18 6.02
N THR A 58 -9.45 -11.09 4.73
CA THR A 58 -8.07 -11.26 4.26
C THR A 58 -7.15 -10.15 4.79
N VAL A 59 -5.84 -10.37 4.75
CA VAL A 59 -4.84 -9.36 5.16
C VAL A 59 -4.96 -8.05 4.38
N ALA A 60 -5.39 -8.10 3.12
CA ALA A 60 -5.56 -6.92 2.28
C ALA A 60 -6.77 -6.07 2.70
N GLU A 61 -7.80 -6.69 3.27
CA GLU A 61 -9.03 -6.04 3.71
C GLU A 61 -8.91 -5.49 5.13
N ILE A 62 -8.29 -6.25 6.05
CA ILE A 62 -8.08 -5.80 7.44
C ILE A 62 -6.88 -4.84 7.56
N SER A 63 -5.92 -4.92 6.63
CA SER A 63 -4.74 -4.06 6.58
C SER A 63 -4.49 -3.56 5.15
N PRO A 64 -5.31 -2.62 4.67
CA PRO A 64 -5.22 -2.14 3.31
C PRO A 64 -3.98 -1.26 3.07
N TRP A 65 -3.56 -1.25 1.81
CA TRP A 65 -2.57 -0.29 1.30
C TRP A 65 -3.28 1.00 0.93
N VAL A 66 -3.11 2.03 1.74
CA VAL A 66 -3.92 3.25 1.60
C VAL A 66 -3.55 4.02 0.34
N ASP A 67 -2.26 4.24 0.12
CA ASP A 67 -1.69 4.97 -1.02
C ASP A 67 -1.63 4.15 -2.32
N LEU A 68 -2.21 2.94 -2.35
CA LEU A 68 -2.46 2.23 -3.61
C LEU A 68 -3.62 2.90 -4.33
N ARG A 69 -3.43 3.19 -5.62
CA ARG A 69 -4.48 3.84 -6.44
C ARG A 69 -5.78 3.05 -6.53
N VAL A 70 -5.71 1.73 -6.41
CA VAL A 70 -6.85 0.80 -6.50
C VAL A 70 -7.06 0.09 -5.14
N PRO A 71 -8.29 0.07 -4.59
CA PRO A 71 -9.51 0.67 -5.12
C PRO A 71 -9.55 2.20 -4.91
N PRO A 72 -10.43 2.96 -5.62
CA PRO A 72 -10.60 4.40 -5.45
C PRO A 72 -10.90 4.84 -4.00
N ALA A 73 -10.60 6.10 -3.65
CA ALA A 73 -10.78 6.61 -2.28
C ALA A 73 -12.23 6.47 -1.77
N VAL A 74 -13.21 6.72 -2.66
CA VAL A 74 -14.65 6.56 -2.35
C VAL A 74 -15.05 5.13 -1.94
N VAL A 75 -14.24 4.13 -2.31
CA VAL A 75 -14.42 2.73 -1.89
C VAL A 75 -13.60 2.42 -0.64
N LEU A 76 -12.34 2.87 -0.61
CA LEU A 76 -11.42 2.61 0.49
C LEU A 76 -11.88 3.25 1.81
N ALA A 77 -12.23 4.54 1.80
CA ALA A 77 -12.49 5.29 3.03
C ALA A 77 -13.67 4.72 3.85
N PRO A 78 -14.85 4.41 3.24
CA PRO A 78 -15.92 3.74 3.98
C PRO A 78 -15.51 2.36 4.54
N ALA A 79 -14.70 1.60 3.80
CA ALA A 79 -14.21 0.30 4.26
C ALA A 79 -13.28 0.43 5.48
N LEU A 80 -12.43 1.46 5.50
CA LEU A 80 -11.59 1.79 6.65
C LEU A 80 -12.42 2.19 7.86
N GLU A 81 -13.47 2.99 7.66
CA GLU A 81 -14.32 3.43 8.76
C GLU A 81 -15.17 2.31 9.34
N ALA A 82 -15.59 1.35 8.52
CA ALA A 82 -16.32 0.17 8.95
C ALA A 82 -15.49 -0.80 9.82
N GLN A 83 -14.15 -0.71 9.83
CA GLN A 83 -13.31 -1.57 10.66
C GLN A 83 -13.57 -1.34 12.16
N GLN A 84 -14.00 -2.41 12.83
CA GLN A 84 -14.29 -2.44 14.28
C GLN A 84 -13.11 -2.89 15.13
N HIS A 85 -12.08 -3.49 14.53
CA HIS A 85 -10.83 -3.79 15.22
C HIS A 85 -9.95 -2.53 15.27
N ARG A 86 -8.96 -2.53 16.16
CA ARG A 86 -7.89 -1.53 16.13
C ARG A 86 -7.23 -1.56 14.74
N ARG A 87 -7.24 -0.43 14.02
CA ARG A 87 -6.80 -0.45 12.62
C ARG A 87 -5.29 -0.53 12.53
N PHE A 88 -4.84 -1.28 11.53
CA PHE A 88 -3.44 -1.34 11.17
C PHE A 88 -3.33 -1.25 9.65
N LEU A 89 -2.78 -0.16 9.15
CA LEU A 89 -2.79 0.21 7.73
C LEU A 89 -1.36 0.13 7.19
N LYS A 90 -1.18 -0.03 5.88
CA LYS A 90 0.16 0.05 5.29
C LYS A 90 0.32 1.22 4.32
N SER A 91 1.57 1.68 4.24
CA SER A 91 2.01 2.69 3.27
C SER A 91 3.41 2.39 2.72
N HIS A 92 3.66 2.84 1.49
CA HIS A 92 5.02 2.95 0.95
C HIS A 92 5.42 4.41 0.65
N LEU A 93 4.67 5.40 1.14
CA LEU A 93 5.03 6.80 0.94
C LEU A 93 6.34 7.15 1.66
N PRO A 94 7.20 7.95 1.01
CA PRO A 94 8.32 8.62 1.69
C PRO A 94 7.86 9.47 2.88
N ALA A 95 8.72 9.64 3.88
CA ALA A 95 8.37 10.31 5.13
C ALA A 95 8.01 11.78 4.96
N ASP A 96 8.67 12.50 4.06
CA ASP A 96 8.39 13.89 3.70
C ASP A 96 7.02 14.06 3.01
N VAL A 97 6.63 13.08 2.18
CA VAL A 97 5.30 13.01 1.58
C VAL A 97 4.23 12.64 2.61
N PHE A 98 4.54 11.71 3.52
CA PHE A 98 3.59 11.24 4.54
C PHE A 98 3.40 12.23 5.70
N ALA A 99 4.37 13.10 5.97
CA ALA A 99 4.41 13.99 7.15
C ALA A 99 3.08 14.74 7.44
N PRO A 100 2.34 15.27 6.45
CA PRO A 100 1.05 15.94 6.68
C PRO A 100 -0.04 15.02 7.26
N HIS A 101 0.08 13.71 7.02
CA HIS A 101 -0.84 12.68 7.52
C HIS A 101 -0.41 12.12 8.88
N PHE A 102 0.72 12.58 9.43
CA PHE A 102 1.18 12.15 10.75
C PHE A 102 0.15 12.44 11.84
N ASN A 103 0.01 11.50 12.78
CA ASN A 103 -0.73 11.62 14.02
C ASN A 103 0.22 11.24 15.17
N PRO A 104 0.58 12.16 16.08
CA PRO A 104 1.52 11.86 17.16
C PRO A 104 1.04 10.79 18.17
N ARG A 105 -0.26 10.47 18.19
CA ARG A 105 -0.81 9.42 19.07
C ARG A 105 -0.77 8.02 18.45
N ALA A 106 -0.79 7.94 17.12
CA ALA A 106 -0.70 6.69 16.39
C ALA A 106 0.65 5.99 16.58
N LYS A 107 0.72 4.70 16.25
CA LYS A 107 1.97 3.92 16.23
C LYS A 107 2.45 3.75 14.81
N TYR A 108 3.77 3.87 14.60
CA TYR A 108 4.39 3.70 13.29
C TYR A 108 5.42 2.58 13.37
N VAL A 109 5.32 1.62 12.45
CA VAL A 109 6.28 0.51 12.34
C VAL A 109 6.95 0.60 10.99
N PHE A 110 8.23 0.99 10.99
CA PHE A 110 9.05 1.03 9.79
C PHE A 110 9.81 -0.28 9.60
N VAL A 111 9.80 -0.84 8.38
CA VAL A 111 10.63 -2.01 8.04
C VAL A 111 11.55 -1.68 6.88
N GLY A 112 12.85 -1.78 7.13
CA GLY A 112 13.90 -1.65 6.13
C GLY A 112 14.41 -3.02 5.66
N ARG A 113 14.90 -3.05 4.43
CA ARG A 113 15.60 -4.19 3.84
C ARG A 113 16.79 -3.67 3.02
N ASP A 114 17.83 -4.48 2.88
CA ASP A 114 18.91 -4.18 1.95
C ASP A 114 18.33 -3.87 0.55
N GLY A 115 18.77 -2.74 -0.03
CA GLY A 115 18.22 -2.25 -1.28
C GLY A 115 18.40 -3.21 -2.46
N ARG A 116 19.47 -4.02 -2.46
CA ARG A 116 19.74 -5.02 -3.51
C ARG A 116 18.74 -6.16 -3.40
N ASP A 117 18.48 -6.64 -2.19
CA ASP A 117 17.51 -7.70 -1.95
C ASP A 117 16.07 -7.25 -2.22
N ALA A 118 15.74 -6.02 -1.84
CA ALA A 118 14.45 -5.42 -2.15
C ALA A 118 14.24 -5.32 -3.67
N PHE A 119 15.27 -4.89 -4.41
CA PHE A 119 15.25 -4.83 -5.87
C PHE A 119 15.06 -6.21 -6.51
N MET A 120 15.86 -7.21 -6.12
CA MET A 120 15.71 -8.57 -6.67
C MET A 120 14.33 -9.15 -6.37
N SER A 121 13.79 -8.88 -5.18
CA SER A 121 12.42 -9.28 -4.83
C SER A 121 11.36 -8.54 -5.63
N LEU A 122 11.59 -7.28 -5.99
CA LEU A 122 10.70 -6.48 -6.84
C LEU A 122 10.69 -7.01 -8.28
N MET A 123 11.85 -7.31 -8.85
CA MET A 123 11.94 -7.88 -10.19
C MET A 123 11.21 -9.23 -10.28
N ASN A 124 11.43 -10.13 -9.31
CA ASN A 124 10.69 -11.39 -9.26
C ASN A 124 9.18 -11.18 -9.03
N HIS A 125 8.78 -10.13 -8.30
CA HIS A 125 7.37 -9.81 -8.13
C HIS A 125 6.74 -9.35 -9.46
N TYR A 126 7.43 -8.52 -10.23
CA TYR A 126 6.95 -8.11 -11.54
C TYR A 126 6.90 -9.28 -12.54
N GLU A 127 7.91 -10.15 -12.56
CA GLU A 127 7.91 -11.30 -13.46
C GLU A 127 6.74 -12.27 -13.21
N LYS A 128 6.35 -12.45 -11.93
CA LYS A 128 5.35 -13.47 -11.52
C LYS A 128 3.96 -12.92 -11.23
N ALA A 129 3.77 -11.61 -11.28
CA ALA A 129 2.44 -11.02 -11.09
C ALA A 129 1.50 -11.47 -12.24
N ASN A 130 0.24 -11.73 -11.90
CA ASN A 130 -0.74 -12.24 -12.85
C ASN A 130 -1.40 -11.12 -13.67
N ASP A 131 -2.13 -11.50 -14.71
CA ASP A 131 -2.79 -10.55 -15.61
C ASP A 131 -3.88 -9.74 -14.90
N ALA A 132 -4.52 -10.28 -13.87
CA ALA A 132 -5.50 -9.53 -13.09
C ALA A 132 -4.86 -8.35 -12.34
N TRP A 133 -3.68 -8.56 -11.73
CA TRP A 133 -2.91 -7.49 -11.09
C TRP A 133 -2.49 -6.43 -12.11
N TYR A 134 -1.98 -6.87 -13.27
CA TYR A 134 -1.56 -5.94 -14.32
C TYR A 134 -2.71 -5.18 -14.94
N GLY A 135 -3.84 -5.82 -15.20
CA GLY A 135 -5.06 -5.15 -15.65
C GLY A 135 -5.53 -4.12 -14.62
N ALA A 136 -5.56 -4.49 -13.33
CA ALA A 136 -5.91 -3.56 -12.27
C ALA A 136 -4.96 -2.34 -12.23
N MET A 137 -3.65 -2.54 -12.37
CA MET A 137 -2.68 -1.45 -12.32
C MET A 137 -2.60 -0.61 -13.61
N ASN A 138 -2.82 -1.21 -14.78
CA ASN A 138 -2.62 -0.54 -16.06
C ASN A 138 -3.91 0.08 -16.61
N ASP A 139 -5.05 -0.56 -16.38
CA ASP A 139 -6.33 -0.23 -17.04
C ASP A 139 -7.29 0.53 -16.12
N SER A 140 -7.10 0.51 -14.79
CA SER A 140 -7.92 1.30 -13.88
C SER A 140 -7.80 2.81 -14.19
N PRO A 141 -8.89 3.59 -14.16
CA PRO A 141 -8.85 5.03 -14.41
C PRO A 141 -7.93 5.80 -13.45
N GLY A 142 -7.39 6.94 -13.92
CA GLY A 142 -6.55 7.82 -13.11
C GLY A 142 -5.09 7.38 -12.96
N ARG A 143 -4.59 6.49 -13.83
CA ARG A 143 -3.16 6.11 -13.86
C ARG A 143 -2.29 7.32 -14.21
N VAL A 144 -1.27 7.57 -13.41
CA VAL A 144 -0.22 8.58 -13.67
C VAL A 144 1.08 7.85 -14.04
N GLY A 145 1.73 8.25 -15.13
CA GLY A 145 2.97 7.62 -15.62
C GLY A 145 2.76 6.34 -16.44
N SER A 146 3.88 5.74 -16.88
CA SER A 146 3.90 4.54 -17.75
C SER A 146 3.30 3.29 -17.09
N PRO A 147 2.91 2.26 -17.87
CA PRO A 147 2.42 1.01 -17.32
C PRO A 147 3.38 0.39 -16.29
N SER A 148 2.82 -0.32 -15.32
CA SER A 148 3.54 -0.84 -14.14
C SER A 148 4.70 -1.77 -14.49
N TRP A 149 4.51 -2.63 -15.48
CA TRP A 149 5.51 -3.55 -16.02
C TRP A 149 5.02 -4.08 -17.36
N GLU A 150 5.90 -4.06 -18.35
CA GLU A 150 5.62 -4.64 -19.67
C GLU A 150 6.39 -5.97 -19.88
N GLY A 151 7.43 -6.24 -19.09
CA GLY A 151 8.19 -7.50 -19.08
C GLY A 151 8.63 -8.00 -20.45
N SER A 152 8.98 -9.28 -20.55
CA SER A 152 9.25 -9.98 -21.81
C SER A 152 7.99 -10.28 -22.63
N ARG A 153 6.87 -9.58 -22.40
CA ARG A 153 5.64 -9.76 -23.19
C ARG A 153 5.78 -9.23 -24.61
N THR A 154 6.93 -8.64 -24.95
CA THR A 154 7.40 -8.36 -26.30
C THR A 154 8.22 -9.52 -26.90
N SER A 155 7.67 -10.73 -27.01
CA SER A 155 8.03 -11.66 -28.11
C SER A 155 7.06 -12.83 -28.25
N SER A 156 5.93 -12.63 -28.91
CA SER A 156 5.26 -13.72 -29.65
C SER A 156 4.57 -13.23 -30.93
N THR A 157 5.09 -12.15 -31.53
CA THR A 157 4.67 -11.72 -32.86
C THR A 157 5.87 -11.56 -33.78
N VAL A 158 6.72 -12.59 -33.87
CA VAL A 158 7.48 -12.91 -35.08
C VAL A 158 7.73 -14.42 -35.07
N GLY A 159 7.19 -15.14 -36.06
CA GLY A 159 7.31 -16.59 -36.23
C GLY A 159 6.03 -17.20 -36.76
#